data_AF-A0A7V3CYL8-F1
#
_entry.id   AF-A0A7V3CYL8-F1
#
_cell.length_a   1.000
_cell.length_b   1.000
_cell.length_c   1.000
_cell.angle_alpha   90.00
_cell.angle_beta   90.00
_cell.angle_gamma   90.00
#
_symmetry.space_group_name_H-M   'P 1'
#
loop_
_entity.id
_entity.type
_entity.pdbx_description
1 polymer ?
#
loop_
_entity_poly.entity_id
_entity_poly.type
_entity_poly.pdbx_seq_one_letter_code
_entity_poly.pdbx_strand_id
1 'polypeptide(L)'
;IGNNFTNALFDPISLGIILGLFIGKQVGIFGFSFIAIKLGIASKPEGVNYTKMYGAGILAGIGFTMSLFIANLAFSSEELLNIAKVGVLTASLIAGIVGFIVVKFGLKKV
;
A
#
# COMPACT_ATOMS: atom_id res chain seq x y z
N ILE A 1 -1.11 -9.80 25.65
CA ILE A 1 -1.66 -9.37 24.33
C ILE A 1 -0.90 -8.16 23.77
N GLY A 2 -0.62 -7.09 24.54
CA GLY A 2 0.07 -5.89 24.03
C GLY A 2 1.55 -6.06 23.64
N ASN A 3 2.33 -6.83 24.40
CA ASN A 3 3.80 -6.94 24.17
C ASN A 3 4.15 -7.74 22.90
N ASN A 4 3.37 -8.76 22.55
CA ASN A 4 3.65 -9.59 21.37
C ASN A 4 3.27 -8.87 20.07
N PHE A 5 2.20 -8.07 20.09
CA PHE A 5 1.78 -7.31 18.91
C PHE A 5 2.72 -6.15 18.59
N THR A 6 3.17 -5.42 19.62
CA THR A 6 4.15 -4.36 19.47
C THR A 6 5.48 -4.91 18.96
N ASN A 7 5.97 -6.02 19.52
CA ASN A 7 7.16 -6.69 19.01
C ASN A 7 7.00 -7.14 17.55
N ALA A 8 5.85 -7.71 17.17
CA ALA A 8 5.58 -8.11 15.79
C ALA A 8 5.45 -6.92 14.82
N LEU A 9 5.03 -5.74 15.29
CA LEU A 9 4.98 -4.53 14.46
C LEU A 9 6.37 -3.94 14.20
N PHE A 10 7.24 -3.95 15.20
CA PHE A 10 8.60 -3.44 15.09
C PHE A 10 9.60 -4.47 14.56
N ASP A 11 9.15 -5.70 14.30
CA ASP A 11 9.96 -6.72 13.65
C ASP A 11 10.37 -6.26 12.24
N PRO A 12 11.64 -6.46 11.84
CA PRO A 12 12.14 -6.06 10.52
C PRO A 12 11.32 -6.61 9.35
N ILE A 13 10.75 -7.81 9.47
CA ILE A 13 9.92 -8.42 8.41
C ILE A 13 8.62 -7.63 8.26
N SER A 14 7.96 -7.34 9.38
CA SER A 14 6.70 -6.58 9.39
C SER A 14 6.93 -5.16 8.87
N LEU A 15 7.97 -4.48 9.34
CA LEU A 15 8.33 -3.14 8.85
C LEU A 15 8.68 -3.15 7.35
N GLY A 16 9.44 -4.14 6.89
CA GLY A 16 9.76 -4.30 5.48
C GLY A 16 8.52 -4.48 4.60
N ILE A 17 7.56 -5.30 5.06
CA ILE A 17 6.28 -5.49 4.39
C ILE A 17 5.46 -4.19 4.40
N ILE A 18 5.35 -3.51 5.54
CA ILE A 18 4.58 -2.27 5.66
C ILE A 18 5.14 -1.20 4.71
N LEU A 19 6.45 -0.97 4.75
CA LEU A 19 7.09 0.02 3.90
C LEU A 19 7.02 -0.39 2.42
N GLY A 20 7.25 -1.68 2.11
CA GLY A 20 7.18 -2.20 0.75
C GLY A 20 5.79 -2.10 0.12
N LEU A 21 4.73 -2.46 0.86
CA LEU A 21 3.35 -2.35 0.37
C LEU A 21 2.89 -0.90 0.30
N PHE A 22 3.15 -0.10 1.34
CA PHE A 22 2.63 1.25 1.41
C PHE A 22 3.42 2.19 0.48
N ILE A 23 4.74 2.29 0.68
CA ILE A 23 5.59 3.23 -0.07
C ILE A 23 5.89 2.68 -1.45
N GLY A 24 6.18 1.37 -1.58
CA GLY A 24 6.52 0.77 -2.87
C GLY A 24 5.39 0.90 -3.90
N LYS A 25 4.13 0.73 -3.50
CA LYS A 25 2.97 0.90 -4.40
C LYS A 25 2.75 2.34 -4.81
N GLN A 26 2.95 3.29 -3.89
CA GLN A 26 2.87 4.72 -4.19
C GLN A 26 3.93 5.12 -5.21
N VAL A 27 5.20 4.79 -4.93
CA VAL A 27 6.32 5.13 -5.82
C VAL A 27 6.18 4.43 -7.18
N GLY A 28 5.80 3.15 -7.19
CA GLY A 28 5.57 2.41 -8.42
C GLY A 28 4.42 3.02 -9.24
N ILE A 29 3.21 3.03 -8.70
CA ILE A 29 2.02 3.42 -9.49
C ILE A 29 2.05 4.89 -9.83
N PHE A 30 2.21 5.78 -8.83
CA PHE A 30 2.20 7.21 -9.09
C PHE A 30 3.43 7.65 -9.87
N GLY A 31 4.63 7.15 -9.52
CA GLY A 31 5.88 7.50 -10.19
C GLY A 31 5.87 7.10 -11.67
N PHE A 32 5.57 5.83 -11.99
CA PHE A 32 5.52 5.39 -13.38
C PHE A 32 4.38 6.06 -14.15
N SER A 33 3.19 6.22 -13.56
CA SER A 33 2.08 6.92 -14.23
C SER A 33 2.42 8.38 -14.52
N PHE A 34 3.05 9.08 -13.57
CA PHE A 34 3.48 10.46 -13.75
C PHE A 34 4.54 10.60 -14.85
N ILE A 35 5.53 9.71 -14.86
CA ILE A 35 6.56 9.67 -15.92
C ILE A 35 5.93 9.39 -17.28
N ALA A 36 5.03 8.40 -17.38
CA ALA A 36 4.36 8.06 -18.64
C ALA A 36 3.53 9.22 -19.20
N ILE A 37 2.83 9.96 -18.32
CA ILE A 37 2.09 11.17 -18.71
C ILE A 37 3.05 12.27 -19.16
N LYS A 38 4.15 12.49 -18.43
CA LYS A 38 5.12 13.54 -18.74
C LYS A 38 5.88 13.28 -20.06
N LEU A 39 6.11 12.01 -20.39
CA LEU A 39 6.73 11.60 -21.66
C LEU A 39 5.76 11.53 -22.84
N GLY A 40 4.45 11.77 -22.62
CA GLY A 40 3.43 11.70 -23.66
C GLY A 40 3.08 10.27 -24.11
N ILE A 41 3.52 9.24 -23.37
CA ILE A 41 3.19 7.82 -23.64
C ILE A 41 1.74 7.52 -23.25
N ALA A 42 1.24 8.20 -22.21
CA ALA A 42 -0.12 8.05 -21.71
C ALA A 42 -0.81 9.40 -21.52
N SER A 43 -2.12 9.42 -21.72
CA SER A 43 -2.96 10.59 -21.46
C SER A 43 -3.65 10.47 -20.12
N LYS A 44 -3.75 11.59 -19.41
CA LYS A 44 -4.50 11.65 -18.15
C LYS A 44 -6.01 11.52 -18.43
N PRO A 45 -6.75 10.64 -17.72
CA PRO A 45 -8.20 10.49 -17.94
C PRO A 45 -8.98 11.77 -17.61
N GLU A 46 -10.06 12.02 -18.34
CA GLU A 46 -10.95 13.16 -18.12
C GLU A 46 -11.56 13.13 -16.70
N GLY A 47 -11.58 14.28 -16.02
CA GLY A 47 -12.14 14.41 -14.66
C GLY A 47 -11.28 13.86 -13.51
N VAL A 48 -10.12 13.27 -13.81
CA VAL A 48 -9.13 12.86 -12.80
C VAL A 48 -8.20 14.03 -12.50
N ASN A 49 -7.80 14.23 -11.25
CA ASN A 49 -6.71 15.15 -10.88
C ASN A 49 -5.52 14.32 -10.35
N TYR A 50 -4.34 14.94 -10.24
CA TYR A 50 -3.16 14.23 -9.72
C TYR A 50 -3.39 13.70 -8.31
N THR A 51 -4.23 14.36 -7.50
CA THR A 51 -4.64 13.90 -6.16
C THR A 51 -5.46 12.60 -6.20
N LYS A 52 -6.42 12.46 -7.11
CA LYS A 52 -7.20 11.23 -7.32
C LYS A 52 -6.32 10.11 -7.85
N MET A 53 -5.38 10.43 -8.76
CA MET A 53 -4.41 9.46 -9.26
C MET A 53 -3.49 8.96 -8.13
N TYR A 54 -2.99 9.86 -7.29
CA TYR A 54 -2.19 9.51 -6.11
C TYR A 54 -2.99 8.70 -5.10
N GLY A 55 -4.24 9.10 -4.82
CA GLY A 55 -5.15 8.36 -3.95
C GLY A 55 -5.40 6.93 -4.45
N ALA A 56 -5.57 6.73 -5.76
CA ALA A 56 -5.67 5.40 -6.37
C ALA A 56 -4.37 4.59 -6.19
N GLY A 57 -3.20 5.22 -6.32
CA GLY A 57 -1.91 4.59 -6.04
C GLY A 57 -1.75 4.12 -4.58
N ILE A 58 -2.25 4.91 -3.62
CA ILE A 58 -2.27 4.52 -2.20
C ILE A 58 -3.22 3.34 -1.98
N LEU A 59 -4.43 3.38 -2.54
CA LEU A 59 -5.43 2.31 -2.39
C LEU A 59 -4.95 0.98 -3.02
N ALA A 60 -4.15 1.04 -4.07
CA ALA A 60 -3.49 -0.14 -4.63
C ALA A 60 -2.41 -0.76 -3.70
N GLY A 61 -2.09 -0.07 -2.59
CA GLY A 61 -1.33 -0.59 -1.46
C GLY A 61 -2.06 -1.62 -0.60
N ILE A 62 -3.36 -1.83 -0.81
CA ILE A 62 -4.15 -2.85 -0.10
C ILE A 62 -3.77 -4.23 -0.65
N GLY A 63 -2.81 -4.87 0.01
CA GLY A 63 -2.25 -6.16 -0.40
C GLY A 63 -2.99 -7.39 0.12
N PHE A 64 -3.88 -7.23 1.10
CA PHE A 64 -4.59 -8.29 1.87
C PHE A 64 -4.48 -9.72 1.29
N THR A 65 -5.32 -10.11 0.33
CA THR A 65 -5.37 -11.51 -0.15
C THR A 65 -4.10 -11.95 -0.87
N MET A 66 -3.61 -11.17 -1.84
CA MET A 66 -2.44 -11.56 -2.64
C MET A 66 -1.14 -11.50 -1.84
N SER A 67 -0.96 -10.51 -0.96
CA SER A 67 0.23 -10.40 -0.12
C SER A 67 0.24 -11.47 0.98
N LEU A 68 -0.91 -11.84 1.55
CA LEU A 68 -0.98 -12.98 2.47
C LEU A 68 -0.68 -14.30 1.76
N PHE A 69 -1.15 -14.48 0.53
CA PHE A 69 -0.79 -15.64 -0.28
C PHE A 69 0.73 -15.72 -0.52
N ILE A 70 1.35 -14.61 -0.94
CA ILE A 70 2.81 -14.54 -1.13
C ILE A 70 3.56 -14.79 0.19
N ALA A 71 3.08 -14.28 1.33
CA ALA A 71 3.70 -14.54 2.62
C ALA A 71 3.67 -16.04 2.99
N ASN A 72 2.57 -16.75 2.69
CA ASN A 72 2.48 -18.20 2.90
C ASN A 72 3.45 -18.99 2.01
N LEU A 73 3.74 -18.50 0.80
CA LEU A 73 4.73 -19.12 -0.08
C LEU A 73 6.18 -18.77 0.31
N ALA A 74 6.40 -17.58 0.88
CA ALA A 74 7.74 -17.08 1.19
C ALA A 74 8.30 -17.57 2.53
N PHE A 75 7.44 -17.85 3.52
CA PHE A 75 7.86 -18.22 4.87
C PHE A 75 7.33 -19.60 5.27
N SER A 76 8.25 -20.52 5.60
CA SER A 76 7.90 -21.86 6.09
C SER A 76 7.73 -21.92 7.62
N SER A 77 8.25 -20.93 8.36
CA SER A 77 8.06 -20.81 9.81
C SER A 77 6.72 -20.16 10.12
N GLU A 78 5.94 -20.79 11.00
CA GLU A 78 4.64 -20.27 11.46
C GLU A 78 4.80 -18.94 12.22
N GLU A 79 5.89 -18.78 12.98
CA GLU A 79 6.20 -17.54 13.69
C GLU A 79 6.43 -16.36 12.73
N LEU A 80 7.28 -16.56 11.71
CA LEU A 80 7.55 -15.53 10.70
C LEU A 80 6.31 -15.22 9.87
N LEU A 81 5.51 -16.23 9.57
CA LEU A 81 4.24 -16.05 8.85
C LEU A 81 3.25 -15.21 9.66
N ASN A 82 3.18 -15.39 10.98
CA ASN A 82 2.33 -14.58 11.84
C ASN A 82 2.79 -13.12 11.89
N ILE A 83 4.10 -12.87 11.96
CA ILE A 83 4.68 -11.52 11.86
C ILE A 83 4.35 -10.90 10.50
N ALA A 84 4.53 -11.65 9.41
CA ALA A 84 4.23 -11.18 8.06
C ALA A 84 2.74 -10.84 7.87
N LYS A 85 1.83 -11.67 8.42
CA LYS A 85 0.39 -11.39 8.45
C LYS A 85 0.11 -10.06 9.15
N VAL A 86 0.68 -9.82 10.32
CA VAL A 86 0.54 -8.54 11.03
C VAL A 86 1.00 -7.37 10.17
N GLY A 87 2.15 -7.50 9.49
CA GLY A 87 2.65 -6.48 8.57
C GLY A 87 1.69 -6.18 7.42
N VAL A 88 1.20 -7.22 6.72
CA VAL A 88 0.27 -7.07 5.59
C VAL A 88 -1.05 -6.43 6.01
N LEU A 89 -1.61 -6.86 7.15
CA LEU A 89 -2.87 -6.33 7.68
C LEU A 89 -2.72 -4.85 8.06
N THR A 90 -1.65 -4.53 8.78
CA THR A 90 -1.33 -3.15 9.18
C THR A 90 -1.15 -2.25 7.96
N ALA A 91 -0.36 -2.69 6.98
CA ALA A 91 -0.14 -1.96 5.73
C ALA A 91 -1.44 -1.71 4.97
N SER A 92 -2.28 -2.73 4.85
CA SER A 92 -3.56 -2.66 4.14
C SER A 92 -4.54 -1.70 4.82
N LEU A 93 -4.56 -1.69 6.16
CA LEU A 93 -5.40 -0.78 6.93
C LEU A 93 -4.94 0.68 6.76
N ILE A 94 -3.63 0.93 6.85
CA ILE A 94 -3.05 2.26 6.63
C ILE A 94 -3.35 2.73 5.19
N ALA A 95 -3.11 1.87 4.19
CA ALA A 95 -3.40 2.16 2.78
C ALA A 95 -4.88 2.48 2.56
N GLY A 96 -5.79 1.71 3.16
CA GLY A 96 -7.24 1.95 3.08
C GLY A 96 -7.65 3.29 3.69
N ILE A 97 -7.20 3.58 4.91
CA ILE A 97 -7.55 4.82 5.63
C ILE A 97 -6.97 6.04 4.91
N VAL A 98 -5.66 6.03 4.65
CA VAL A 98 -4.97 7.17 4.01
C VAL A 98 -5.48 7.35 2.58
N GLY A 99 -5.64 6.27 1.82
CA GLY A 99 -6.16 6.31 0.45
C GLY A 99 -7.57 6.87 0.41
N PHE A 100 -8.46 6.42 1.31
CA PHE A 100 -9.82 6.96 1.43
C PHE A 100 -9.82 8.45 1.74
N ILE A 101 -9.01 8.89 2.71
CA ILE A 101 -8.91 10.30 3.09
C ILE A 101 -8.42 11.15 1.91
N VAL A 102 -7.36 10.72 1.22
CA VAL A 102 -6.78 11.44 0.06
C VAL A 102 -7.79 11.53 -1.08
N VAL A 103 -8.46 10.42 -1.41
CA VAL A 103 -9.51 10.42 -2.45
C VAL A 103 -10.67 11.31 -2.04
N LYS A 104 -11.13 11.26 -0.78
CA LYS A 104 -12.21 12.11 -0.27
C LYS A 104 -11.88 13.60 -0.40
N PHE A 105 -10.65 14.01 -0.10
CA PHE A 105 -10.21 15.39 -0.33
C PHE A 105 -10.07 15.72 -1.82
N GLY A 106 -9.58 14.79 -2.64
CA GLY A 106 -9.49 14.97 -4.10
C GLY A 106 -10.83 14.96 -4.84
N LEU A 107 -11.89 14.43 -4.22
CA LEU A 107 -13.28 14.47 -4.67
C LEU A 107 -14.01 15.76 -4.27
N LYS A 108 -13.48 16.53 -3.31
CA LYS A 108 -14.05 17.83 -2.96
C LYS A 108 -13.91 18.74 -4.18
N LYS A 109 -15.05 18.88 -4.86
CA LYS A 109 -15.23 19.39 -6.21
C LYS A 109 -14.86 20.87 -6.29
N VAL A 110 -14.25 21.25 -7.42
CA VAL A 110 -14.52 22.53 -8.09
C VAL A 110 -16.02 22.65 -8.31
#